data_AF-A0A3A8RPV5-F1
#
_entry.id   AF-A0A3A8RPV5-F1
#
_cell.length_a   1.000
_cell.length_b   1.000
_cell.length_c   1.000
_cell.angle_alpha   90.00
_cell.angle_beta   90.00
_cell.angle_gamma   90.00
#
_symmetry.space_group_name_H-M   'P 1'
#
loop_
_entity.id
_entity.type
_entity.pdbx_description
1 polymer ?
#
loop_
_entity_poly.entity_id
_entity_poly.type
_entity_poly.pdbx_seq_one_letter_code
_entity_poly.pdbx_strand_id
1 'polypeptide(L)'
;MVSSTFLMLAPAGCDESQSVACTDNCPAVEGAYPLTFLGDAGLSAECVNLNVQPLADGEVLNIQRTGGNALTASLAGVALTGQVYATGDLTLIGTPLPSGDGGVSATYTLTATHTGGAEDGGLGQSNLTGNFSGQFSRVQGTSAQRCNVARPFTATRQ
;
A
#
# COMPACT_ATOMS: atom_id res chain seq x y z
N MET A 1 34.12 49.35 20.31
CA MET A 1 34.38 48.00 19.77
C MET A 1 33.86 46.99 20.78
N VAL A 2 32.71 46.37 20.52
CA VAL A 2 32.24 45.20 21.28
C VAL A 2 32.10 44.10 20.25
N SER A 3 33.05 43.17 20.28
CA SER A 3 33.03 41.95 19.48
C SER A 3 31.94 41.04 20.04
N SER A 4 30.83 40.92 19.33
CA SER A 4 29.84 39.88 19.56
C SER A 4 30.18 38.69 18.68
N THR A 5 30.81 37.69 19.28
CA THR A 5 31.03 36.36 18.71
C THR A 5 29.67 35.69 18.52
N PHE A 6 29.15 35.72 17.29
CA PHE A 6 27.97 34.94 16.93
C PHE A 6 28.37 33.46 16.83
N LEU A 7 27.86 32.67 17.77
CA LEU A 7 27.94 31.21 17.76
C LEU A 7 27.15 30.66 16.57
N MET A 8 27.82 29.80 15.81
CA MET A 8 27.25 29.02 14.72
C MET A 8 26.14 28.11 15.23
N LEU A 9 24.92 28.27 14.70
CA LEU A 9 24.00 27.16 14.54
C LEU A 9 23.92 26.85 13.05
N ALA A 10 24.69 25.84 12.63
CA ALA A 10 24.47 25.18 11.36
C ALA A 10 23.03 24.63 11.36
N PRO A 11 22.21 24.86 10.32
CA PRO A 11 21.07 23.99 10.12
C PRO A 11 21.63 22.58 9.91
N ALA A 12 21.27 21.66 10.81
CA ALA A 12 21.42 20.25 10.56
C ALA A 12 20.81 19.99 9.18
N GLY A 13 21.61 19.42 8.27
CA GLY A 13 21.11 18.96 6.99
C GLY A 13 19.93 18.02 7.25
N CYS A 14 18.73 18.47 6.92
CA CYS A 14 17.60 17.58 6.73
C CYS A 14 17.88 16.84 5.44
N ASP A 15 18.52 15.69 5.63
CA ASP A 15 18.67 14.61 4.68
C ASP A 15 17.35 14.36 3.93
N GLU A 16 17.53 14.12 2.65
CA GLU A 16 16.54 14.18 1.60
C GLU A 16 15.46 13.09 1.77
N SER A 17 14.19 13.52 1.77
CA SER A 17 13.04 12.70 1.36
C SER A 17 12.90 11.30 2.00
N GLN A 18 13.26 11.13 3.27
CA GLN A 18 12.79 9.97 4.01
C GLN A 18 11.31 10.20 4.36
N SER A 19 10.42 9.36 3.84
CA SER A 19 9.00 9.34 4.19
C SER A 19 8.87 9.10 5.70
N VAL A 20 8.79 10.18 6.47
CA VAL A 20 8.67 10.12 7.93
C VAL A 20 7.27 9.60 8.28
N ALA A 21 7.20 8.59 9.14
CA ALA A 21 5.94 8.12 9.70
C ALA A 21 5.23 9.29 10.39
N CYS A 22 3.94 9.48 10.11
CA CYS A 22 3.19 10.55 10.75
C CYS A 22 2.97 10.25 12.25
N THR A 23 2.99 11.25 13.11
CA THR A 23 2.78 11.08 14.56
C THR A 23 1.41 11.55 14.99
N ASP A 24 1.16 12.87 14.91
CA ASP A 24 -0.02 13.51 15.51
C ASP A 24 -1.05 13.98 14.47
N ASN A 25 -0.60 14.29 13.25
CA ASN A 25 -1.46 14.74 12.15
C ASN A 25 -1.28 13.85 10.92
N CYS A 26 -1.84 12.64 10.99
CA CYS A 26 -1.82 11.70 9.87
C CYS A 26 -2.95 12.01 8.88
N PRO A 27 -2.71 11.92 7.56
CA PRO A 27 -3.78 11.99 6.57
C PRO A 27 -4.90 10.98 6.85
N ALA A 28 -6.15 11.41 6.71
CA ALA A 28 -7.34 10.61 6.94
C ALA A 28 -7.61 9.66 5.75
N VAL A 29 -6.85 8.57 5.70
CA VAL A 29 -6.87 7.56 4.62
C VAL A 29 -7.85 6.42 4.86
N GLU A 30 -8.45 6.32 6.05
CA GLU A 30 -9.41 5.28 6.42
C GLU A 30 -10.64 5.31 5.51
N GLY A 31 -11.26 4.16 5.23
CA GLY A 31 -12.45 4.09 4.39
C GLY A 31 -12.46 2.90 3.43
N ALA A 32 -13.53 2.81 2.64
CA ALA A 32 -13.70 1.78 1.62
C ALA A 32 -13.31 2.32 0.24
N TYR A 33 -12.40 1.63 -0.44
CA TYR A 33 -11.83 2.02 -1.73
C TYR A 33 -12.02 0.90 -2.74
N PRO A 34 -13.09 0.91 -3.57
CA PRO A 34 -13.20 0.02 -4.71
C PRO A 34 -12.05 0.26 -5.67
N LEU A 35 -11.22 -0.76 -5.89
CA LEU A 35 -10.05 -0.66 -6.75
C LEU A 35 -10.44 -0.68 -8.23
N THR A 36 -9.89 0.23 -9.01
CA THR A 36 -9.93 0.24 -10.47
C THR A 36 -8.52 0.04 -10.99
N PHE A 37 -8.25 -1.09 -11.63
CA PHE A 37 -6.91 -1.39 -12.12
C PHE A 37 -6.68 -0.74 -13.49
N LEU A 38 -5.50 -0.13 -13.65
CA LEU A 38 -5.11 0.53 -14.89
C LEU A 38 -4.38 -0.47 -15.79
N GLY A 39 -5.07 -0.89 -16.84
CA GLY A 39 -4.51 -1.81 -17.83
C GLY A 39 -4.74 -3.28 -17.48
N ASP A 40 -5.16 -4.03 -18.49
CA ASP A 40 -5.26 -5.49 -18.46
C ASP A 40 -3.99 -6.07 -19.07
N ALA A 41 -2.94 -6.22 -18.26
CA ALA A 41 -1.75 -6.97 -18.68
C ALA A 41 -1.99 -8.49 -18.70
N GLY A 42 -3.18 -8.95 -18.31
CA GLY A 42 -3.44 -10.37 -18.05
C GLY A 42 -2.51 -10.93 -16.98
N LEU A 43 -2.65 -12.23 -16.70
CA LEU A 43 -1.68 -12.94 -15.89
C LEU A 43 -0.59 -13.53 -16.79
N SER A 44 0.67 -13.52 -16.35
CA SER A 44 1.71 -14.25 -17.06
C SER A 44 1.40 -15.76 -17.07
N ALA A 45 1.97 -16.49 -18.03
CA ALA A 45 1.78 -17.94 -18.12
C ALA A 45 2.20 -18.66 -16.83
N GLU A 46 3.18 -18.12 -16.09
CA GLU A 46 3.64 -18.66 -14.80
C GLU A 46 2.54 -18.54 -13.73
N CYS A 47 1.81 -17.42 -13.72
CA CYS A 47 0.69 -17.21 -12.80
C CYS A 47 -0.49 -18.13 -13.15
N VAL A 48 -0.77 -18.31 -14.43
CA VAL A 48 -1.81 -19.25 -14.90
C VAL A 48 -1.47 -20.67 -14.48
N ASN A 49 -0.20 -21.10 -14.63
CA ASN A 49 0.27 -22.42 -14.19
C ASN A 49 0.18 -22.63 -12.67
N LEU A 50 0.30 -21.55 -11.89
CA LEU A 50 0.10 -21.55 -10.45
C LEU A 50 -1.37 -21.41 -10.03
N ASN A 51 -2.30 -21.40 -10.99
CA ASN A 51 -3.73 -21.19 -10.78
C ASN A 51 -4.05 -19.89 -10.01
N VAL A 52 -3.20 -18.87 -10.18
CA VAL A 52 -3.40 -17.54 -9.59
C VAL A 52 -4.63 -16.91 -10.24
N GLN A 53 -5.53 -16.38 -9.43
CA GLN A 53 -6.65 -15.56 -9.90
C GLN A 53 -6.27 -14.08 -9.77
N PRO A 54 -6.53 -13.26 -10.81
CA PRO A 54 -6.30 -11.83 -10.69
C PRO A 54 -7.34 -11.22 -9.74
N LEU A 55 -6.97 -10.18 -9.01
CA LEU A 55 -7.94 -9.34 -8.29
C LEU A 55 -8.91 -8.73 -9.30
N ALA A 56 -10.21 -8.84 -9.02
CA ALA A 56 -11.23 -8.26 -9.86
C ALA A 56 -11.26 -6.73 -9.73
N ASP A 57 -11.64 -6.05 -10.81
CA ASP A 57 -12.03 -4.64 -10.73
C ASP A 57 -13.26 -4.47 -9.82
N GLY A 58 -13.26 -3.40 -9.04
CA GLY A 58 -14.26 -3.14 -8.01
C GLY A 58 -14.02 -3.85 -6.68
N GLU A 59 -12.97 -4.68 -6.56
CA GLU A 59 -12.62 -5.30 -5.28
C GLU A 59 -12.35 -4.20 -4.24
N VAL A 60 -12.98 -4.32 -3.07
CA VAL A 60 -12.97 -3.24 -2.07
C VAL A 60 -11.77 -3.39 -1.14
N LEU A 61 -10.86 -2.41 -1.18
CA LEU A 61 -9.85 -2.21 -0.15
C LEU A 61 -10.48 -1.41 1.00
N ASN A 62 -10.71 -2.07 2.14
CA ASN A 62 -11.21 -1.40 3.34
C ASN A 62 -10.05 -1.10 4.29
N ILE A 63 -9.79 0.18 4.58
CA ILE A 63 -8.67 0.64 5.41
C ILE A 63 -9.20 1.16 6.74
N GLN A 64 -8.56 0.73 7.83
CA GLN A 64 -8.82 1.19 9.19
C GLN A 64 -7.50 1.60 9.86
N ARG A 65 -7.56 2.63 10.70
CA ARG A 65 -6.43 3.03 11.54
C ARG A 65 -6.53 2.36 12.90
N THR A 66 -5.44 1.72 13.31
CA THR A 66 -5.35 1.05 14.62
C THR A 66 -4.61 1.89 15.66
N GLY A 67 -3.84 2.89 15.23
CA GLY A 67 -3.23 3.90 16.10
C GLY A 67 -2.09 4.63 15.44
N GLY A 68 -1.94 5.94 15.69
CA GLY A 68 -0.89 6.76 15.07
C GLY A 68 -0.85 6.60 13.54
N ASN A 69 0.31 6.22 13.01
CA ASN A 69 0.49 5.90 11.59
C ASN A 69 0.08 4.48 11.18
N ALA A 70 -0.22 3.58 12.12
CA ALA A 70 -0.48 2.17 11.84
C ALA A 70 -1.87 1.95 11.22
N LEU A 71 -1.90 1.14 10.17
CA LEU A 71 -3.08 0.78 9.40
C LEU A 71 -3.29 -0.73 9.40
N THR A 72 -4.55 -1.12 9.40
CA THR A 72 -5.03 -2.44 9.00
C THR A 72 -5.93 -2.28 7.79
N ALA A 73 -5.91 -3.24 6.87
CA ALA A 73 -6.84 -3.25 5.76
C ALA A 73 -7.30 -4.67 5.42
N SER A 74 -8.37 -4.77 4.64
CA SER A 74 -8.81 -6.03 4.05
C SER A 74 -9.03 -5.87 2.55
N LEU A 75 -8.55 -6.83 1.75
CA LEU A 75 -8.74 -6.88 0.30
C LEU A 75 -9.01 -8.33 -0.12
N ALA A 76 -10.14 -8.61 -0.78
CA ALA A 76 -10.51 -9.97 -1.18
C ALA A 76 -10.42 -11.01 -0.03
N GLY A 77 -10.79 -10.61 1.19
CA GLY A 77 -10.68 -11.45 2.39
C GLY A 77 -9.26 -11.61 2.96
N VAL A 78 -8.25 -11.00 2.35
CA VAL A 78 -6.87 -10.98 2.85
C VAL A 78 -6.69 -9.81 3.81
N ALA A 79 -6.28 -10.12 5.04
CA ALA A 79 -5.88 -9.11 6.00
C ALA A 79 -4.51 -8.53 5.62
N LEU A 80 -4.45 -7.20 5.52
CA LEU A 80 -3.26 -6.42 5.25
C LEU A 80 -2.94 -5.55 6.48
N THR A 81 -1.67 -5.28 6.70
CA THR A 81 -1.19 -4.39 7.75
C THR A 81 -0.12 -3.47 7.20
N GLY A 82 0.02 -2.29 7.78
CA GLY A 82 1.06 -1.38 7.36
C GLY A 82 0.90 -0.01 7.98
N GLN A 83 1.22 1.03 7.22
CA GLN A 83 1.30 2.38 7.75
C GLN A 83 1.08 3.46 6.69
N VAL A 84 0.71 4.64 7.17
CA VAL A 84 0.66 5.89 6.39
C VAL A 84 1.77 6.84 6.81
N TYR A 85 2.30 7.58 5.86
CA TYR A 85 3.35 8.56 6.03
C TYR A 85 2.79 9.98 6.01
N ALA A 86 3.56 10.95 6.51
CA ALA A 86 3.14 12.35 6.53
C ALA A 86 2.84 12.94 5.13
N THR A 87 3.43 12.37 4.08
CA THR A 87 3.21 12.75 2.68
C THR A 87 1.87 12.28 2.11
N GLY A 88 1.13 11.42 2.82
CA GLY A 88 -0.05 10.72 2.28
C GLY A 88 0.28 9.40 1.59
N ASP A 89 1.55 9.06 1.45
CA ASP A 89 1.95 7.73 1.01
C ASP A 89 1.54 6.68 2.04
N LEU A 90 1.18 5.49 1.58
CA LEU A 90 0.85 4.36 2.43
C LEU A 90 1.39 3.07 1.83
N THR A 91 1.73 2.13 2.73
CA THR A 91 2.14 0.78 2.38
C THR A 91 1.30 -0.20 3.18
N LEU A 92 0.74 -1.21 2.52
CA LEU A 92 -0.03 -2.29 3.11
C LEU A 92 0.52 -3.62 2.63
N ILE A 93 0.75 -4.56 3.54
CA ILE A 93 1.31 -5.88 3.26
C ILE A 93 0.47 -6.93 3.97
N GLY A 94 0.18 -8.02 3.29
CA GLY A 94 -0.46 -9.16 3.92
C GLY A 94 -0.22 -10.45 3.17
N THR A 95 -0.38 -11.56 3.86
CA THR A 95 -0.22 -12.89 3.30
C THR A 95 -1.57 -13.60 3.40
N PRO A 96 -2.26 -13.90 2.29
CA PRO A 96 -3.45 -14.75 2.34
C PRO A 96 -3.11 -16.06 3.04
N LEU A 97 -4.11 -16.58 3.75
CA LEU A 97 -4.00 -17.93 4.31
C LEU A 97 -3.74 -18.92 3.17
N PRO A 98 -2.81 -19.86 3.34
CA PRO A 98 -2.53 -20.85 2.31
C PRO A 98 -3.81 -21.66 2.05
N SER A 99 -4.18 -21.79 0.77
CA SER A 99 -5.31 -22.63 0.37
C SER A 99 -5.06 -24.08 0.81
N GLY A 100 -6.11 -24.77 1.27
CA GLY A 100 -6.05 -26.14 1.76
C GLY A 100 -5.55 -27.19 0.74
N ASP A 101 -5.48 -26.82 -0.54
CA ASP A 101 -5.07 -27.69 -1.67
C ASP A 101 -3.54 -27.83 -1.85
N GLY A 102 -2.73 -27.37 -0.89
CA GLY A 102 -1.30 -27.66 -0.87
C GLY A 102 -0.44 -26.80 -1.79
N GLY A 103 -0.25 -25.53 -1.42
CA GLY A 103 1.12 -24.99 -1.45
C GLY A 103 1.41 -23.76 -2.31
N VAL A 104 0.42 -22.99 -2.75
CA VAL A 104 0.73 -21.64 -3.28
C VAL A 104 0.79 -20.67 -2.11
N SER A 105 2.00 -20.29 -1.70
CA SER A 105 2.23 -19.18 -0.80
C SER A 105 2.11 -17.87 -1.57
N ALA A 106 1.40 -16.90 -1.00
CA ALA A 106 1.32 -15.58 -1.61
C ALA A 106 1.57 -14.45 -0.60
N THR A 107 2.10 -13.36 -1.12
CA THR A 107 2.30 -12.10 -0.40
C THR A 107 1.76 -10.97 -1.25
N TYR A 108 0.84 -10.20 -0.68
CA TYR A 108 0.27 -9.01 -1.28
C TYR A 108 0.98 -7.79 -0.70
N THR A 109 1.32 -6.87 -1.58
CA THR A 109 1.92 -5.58 -1.25
C THR A 109 1.17 -4.52 -2.02
N LEU A 110 0.76 -3.47 -1.33
CA LEU A 110 -0.01 -2.37 -1.87
C LEU A 110 0.69 -1.09 -1.46
N THR A 111 1.13 -0.30 -2.43
CA THR A 111 1.74 1.01 -2.21
C THR A 111 0.89 2.03 -2.90
N ALA A 112 0.46 3.08 -2.20
CA ALA A 112 -0.37 4.12 -2.78
C ALA A 112 -0.06 5.47 -2.19
N THR A 113 -0.39 6.52 -2.94
CA THR A 113 -0.42 7.90 -2.45
C THR A 113 -1.87 8.31 -2.31
N HIS A 114 -2.22 8.78 -1.12
CA HIS A 114 -3.52 9.38 -0.83
C HIS A 114 -3.53 10.85 -1.27
N THR A 115 -4.62 11.24 -1.93
CA THR A 115 -4.88 12.61 -2.36
C THR A 115 -6.29 13.03 -1.99
N GLY A 116 -6.45 14.27 -1.53
CA GLY A 116 -7.74 14.84 -1.09
C GLY A 116 -8.05 14.61 0.39
N GLY A 117 -8.50 15.64 1.10
CA GLY A 117 -8.74 15.60 2.55
C GLY A 117 -10.00 16.33 2.99
N ALA A 118 -10.39 16.14 4.24
CA ALA A 118 -11.60 16.69 4.86
C ALA A 118 -11.55 18.21 5.16
N GLU A 119 -10.46 18.89 4.77
CA GLU A 119 -10.07 20.22 5.27
C GLU A 119 -11.00 21.36 4.84
N ASP A 120 -11.91 21.18 3.86
CA ASP A 120 -12.63 22.32 3.26
C ASP A 120 -14.16 22.19 3.17
N GLY A 121 -14.81 21.33 3.98
CA GLY A 121 -16.29 21.29 4.03
C GLY A 121 -16.98 21.08 2.68
N GLY A 122 -16.24 20.60 1.68
CA GLY A 122 -16.68 20.30 0.34
C GLY A 122 -16.58 18.80 0.10
N LEU A 123 -17.24 18.33 -0.96
CA LEU A 123 -17.27 16.97 -1.47
C LEU A 123 -15.88 16.49 -1.96
N GLY A 124 -14.84 16.66 -1.15
CA GLY A 124 -13.46 16.27 -1.41
C GLY A 124 -13.37 14.76 -1.42
N GLN A 125 -13.51 14.17 -2.60
CA GLN A 125 -13.33 12.74 -2.80
C GLN A 125 -11.88 12.37 -2.46
N SER A 126 -11.69 11.59 -1.40
CA SER A 126 -10.38 10.99 -1.09
C SER A 126 -10.07 9.93 -2.14
N ASN A 127 -8.90 10.03 -2.77
CA ASN A 127 -8.46 9.11 -3.81
C ASN A 127 -7.15 8.44 -3.41
N LEU A 128 -6.99 7.18 -3.81
CA LEU A 128 -5.74 6.44 -3.77
C LEU A 128 -5.29 6.21 -5.21
N THR A 129 -4.03 6.53 -5.49
CA THR A 129 -3.35 6.10 -6.73
C THR A 129 -2.13 5.29 -6.32
N GLY A 130 -1.97 4.10 -6.89
CA GLY A 130 -0.92 3.21 -6.42
C GLY A 130 -0.68 2.01 -7.30
N ASN A 131 0.03 1.05 -6.73
CA ASN A 131 0.34 -0.22 -7.35
C ASN A 131 0.06 -1.37 -6.38
N PHE A 132 -0.66 -2.37 -6.88
CA PHE A 132 -0.80 -3.67 -6.24
C PHE A 132 0.27 -4.61 -6.77
N SER A 133 0.93 -5.33 -5.88
CA SER A 133 1.87 -6.39 -6.21
C SER A 133 1.49 -7.67 -5.48
N GLY A 134 1.33 -8.76 -6.22
CA GLY A 134 1.13 -10.11 -5.69
C GLY A 134 2.32 -11.00 -6.03
N GLN A 135 3.01 -11.53 -5.03
CA GLN A 135 4.06 -12.52 -5.21
C GLN A 135 3.51 -13.90 -4.86
N PHE A 136 3.61 -14.85 -5.77
CA PHE A 136 3.08 -16.20 -5.63
C PHE A 136 4.22 -17.21 -5.79
N SER A 137 4.21 -18.26 -4.98
CA SER A 137 5.20 -19.33 -5.09
C SER A 137 4.64 -20.66 -4.68
N ARG A 138 5.05 -21.73 -5.36
CA ARG A 138 4.72 -23.10 -5.00
C ARG A 138 5.96 -23.96 -5.03
N VAL A 139 6.19 -24.72 -3.97
CA VAL A 139 7.24 -25.74 -3.92
C VAL A 139 6.68 -27.05 -4.45
N GLN A 140 7.35 -27.64 -5.44
CA GLN A 140 7.03 -28.95 -6.02
C GLN A 140 8.29 -29.81 -6.05
N GLY A 141 8.41 -30.72 -5.07
CA GLY A 141 9.61 -31.55 -4.91
C GLY A 141 10.85 -30.69 -4.65
N THR A 142 11.85 -30.75 -5.55
CA THR A 142 13.09 -29.94 -5.48
C THR A 142 13.00 -28.62 -6.25
N SER A 143 11.89 -28.34 -6.93
CA SER A 143 11.70 -27.13 -7.75
C SER A 143 10.73 -26.15 -7.10
N ALA A 144 10.95 -24.86 -7.32
CA ALA A 144 10.04 -23.80 -6.90
C ALA A 144 9.51 -23.06 -8.14
N GLN A 145 8.20 -23.04 -8.30
CA GLN A 145 7.55 -22.17 -9.28
C GLN A 145 7.22 -20.84 -8.61
N ARG A 146 7.40 -19.74 -9.33
CA ARG A 146 7.14 -18.38 -8.83
C ARG A 146 6.40 -17.59 -9.90
N CYS A 147 5.55 -16.68 -9.47
CA CYS A 147 4.97 -15.67 -10.34
C CYS A 147 4.78 -14.37 -9.59
N ASN A 148 4.97 -13.24 -10.27
CA ASN A 148 4.72 -11.91 -9.75
C ASN A 148 3.66 -11.21 -10.61
N VAL A 149 2.68 -10.62 -9.95
CA VAL A 149 1.67 -9.75 -10.55
C VAL A 149 1.95 -8.33 -10.06
N ALA A 150 1.96 -7.36 -10.97
CA ALA A 150 1.99 -5.95 -10.62
C ALA A 150 0.89 -5.24 -11.43
N ARG A 151 -0.01 -4.55 -10.75
CA ARG A 151 -1.11 -3.82 -11.37
C ARG A 151 -1.22 -2.43 -10.77
N PRO A 152 -1.00 -1.36 -11.56
CA PRO A 152 -1.33 -0.03 -11.11
C PRO A 152 -2.85 0.09 -10.92
N PHE A 153 -3.27 0.91 -9.96
CA PHE A 153 -4.69 1.10 -9.68
C PHE A 153 -4.97 2.55 -9.27
N THR A 154 -6.23 2.93 -9.41
CA THR A 154 -6.85 4.09 -8.77
C THR A 154 -8.04 3.62 -7.94
N ALA A 155 -8.36 4.35 -6.87
CA ALA A 155 -9.54 4.06 -6.08
C ALA A 155 -10.07 5.34 -5.45
N THR A 156 -11.39 5.49 -5.44
CA THR A 156 -12.07 6.64 -4.83
C THR A 156 -12.83 6.17 -3.61
N ARG A 157 -12.68 6.88 -2.49
CA ARG A 157 -13.35 6.56 -1.23
C ARG A 157 -14.87 6.64 -1.39
N GLN A 158 -15.57 5.61 -0.90
CA GLN A 158 -17.03 5.57 -0.75
C GLN A 158 -17.50 6.22 0.56
#